data_AF-A0A3D3KRL0-F1
#
_entry.id   AF-A0A3D3KRL0-F1
#
_cell.length_a   1.000
_cell.length_b   1.000
_cell.length_c   1.000
_cell.angle_alpha   90.00
_cell.angle_beta   90.00
_cell.angle_gamma   90.00
#
_symmetry.space_group_name_H-M   'P 1'
#
loop_
_entity.id
_entity.type
_entity.pdbx_description
1 polymer ?
#
loop_
_entity_poly.entity_id
_entity_poly.type
_entity_poly.pdbx_seq_one_letter_code
_entity_poly.pdbx_strand_id
1 'polypeptide(L)' 'AEAGAVATDPLVARKGRASYLGERSAGHRDPGAASSALILRAAVGAAA' A
#
# COMPACT_ATOMS: atom_id res chain seq x y z
N ALA A 1 6.06 -8.34 -3.13
CA ALA A 1 4.81 -7.65 -2.70
C ALA A 1 4.70 -6.21 -3.21
N GLU A 2 5.77 -5.68 -3.80
CA GLU A 2 5.95 -4.32 -4.28
C GLU A 2 4.94 -3.93 -5.35
N ALA A 3 4.69 -4.82 -6.32
CA ALA A 3 3.70 -4.59 -7.36
C ALA A 3 2.30 -4.35 -6.76
N GLY A 4 1.94 -5.06 -5.68
CA GLY A 4 0.70 -4.84 -4.96
C GLY A 4 0.63 -3.47 -4.31
N ALA A 5 1.73 -2.98 -3.75
CA ALA A 5 1.80 -1.63 -3.19
C ALA A 5 1.66 -0.55 -4.28
N VAL A 6 2.35 -0.69 -5.42
CA VAL A 6 2.22 0.23 -6.57
C VAL A 6 0.80 0.21 -7.14
N ALA A 7 0.16 -0.95 -7.19
CA ALA A 7 -1.21 -1.09 -7.67
C ALA A 7 -2.25 -0.36 -6.81
N THR A 8 -1.88 0.13 -5.62
CA THR A 8 -2.76 0.98 -4.81
C THR A 8 -2.83 2.43 -5.30
N ASP A 9 -1.83 2.90 -6.06
CA ASP A 9 -1.72 4.28 -6.51
C ASP A 9 -3.01 4.79 -7.20
N PRO A 10 -3.67 4.07 -8.14
CA PRO A 10 -4.89 4.57 -8.78
C PRO A 10 -6.19 4.34 -7.98
N LEU A 11 -6.13 3.71 -6.79
CA LEU A 11 -7.34 3.31 -6.07
C LEU A 11 -7.96 4.46 -5.27
N VAL A 12 -9.29 4.57 -5.31
CA VAL A 12 -10.05 5.39 -4.36
C VAL A 12 -10.22 4.61 -3.07
N ALA A 13 -9.71 5.15 -1.96
CA ALA A 13 -9.71 4.49 -0.67
C ALA A 13 -11.15 4.33 -0.12
N ARG A 14 -11.52 3.10 0.23
CA ARG A 14 -12.83 2.76 0.84
C ARG A 14 -12.76 2.47 2.34
N LYS A 15 -11.56 2.40 2.91
CA LYS A 15 -11.31 2.11 4.34
C LYS A 15 -10.20 3.00 4.89
N GLY A 16 -10.17 3.14 6.22
CA GLY A 16 -9.13 3.87 6.96
C GLY A 16 -9.25 5.40 6.85
N ARG A 17 -8.21 6.13 7.28
CA ARG A 17 -8.23 7.61 7.26
C ARG A 17 -8.20 8.20 5.85
N ALA A 18 -7.61 7.50 4.89
CA ALA A 18 -7.56 7.94 3.49
C ALA A 18 -8.96 7.99 2.84
N SER A 19 -9.92 7.17 3.30
CA SER A 19 -11.28 7.19 2.76
C SER A 19 -12.03 8.48 3.07
N TYR A 20 -11.57 9.27 4.05
CA TYR A 20 -12.16 10.60 4.33
C TYR A 20 -11.93 11.60 3.19
N LEU A 21 -10.96 11.33 2.31
CA LEU A 21 -10.60 12.20 1.19
C LEU A 21 -11.39 11.89 -0.09
N GLY A 22 -12.14 10.77 -0.14
CA GLY A 22 -12.86 10.33 -1.34
C GLY A 22 -11.95 10.23 -2.56
N GLU A 23 -12.40 10.76 -3.70
CA GLU A 23 -11.65 10.77 -4.97
C GLU A 23 -10.23 11.36 -4.86
N ARG A 24 -9.99 12.27 -3.90
CA ARG A 24 -8.66 12.86 -3.68
C ARG A 24 -7.62 11.87 -3.15
N SER A 25 -8.05 10.69 -2.71
CA SER A 25 -7.14 9.62 -2.29
C SER A 25 -6.47 8.91 -3.48
N ALA A 26 -7.11 8.90 -4.65
CA ALA A 26 -6.50 8.34 -5.86
C ALA A 26 -5.22 9.12 -6.23
N GLY A 27 -4.29 8.42 -6.86
CA GLY A 27 -2.94 8.91 -7.18
C GLY A 27 -1.93 8.79 -6.03
N HIS A 28 -2.34 8.29 -4.85
CA HIS A 28 -1.46 8.17 -3.68
C HIS A 28 -1.31 6.72 -3.27
N ARG A 29 -0.05 6.27 -3.13
CA ARG A 29 0.26 4.94 -2.63
C ARG A 29 -0.26 4.75 -1.20
N ASP A 30 -0.93 3.63 -0.95
CA ASP A 30 -1.32 3.28 0.41
C ASP A 30 -0.06 3.00 1.27
N PRO A 31 0.15 3.73 2.38
CA PRO A 31 1.32 3.51 3.23
C PRO A 31 1.30 2.14 3.91
N GLY A 32 0.13 1.57 4.19
CA GLY A 32 0.00 0.23 4.76
C GLY A 32 0.50 -0.87 3.82
N ALA A 33 0.12 -0.78 2.55
CA ALA A 33 0.59 -1.66 1.48
C ALA A 33 2.10 -1.52 1.24
N ALA A 34 2.63 -0.29 1.24
CA ALA A 34 4.07 -0.04 1.14
C ALA A 34 4.85 -0.67 2.31
N SER A 35 4.36 -0.47 3.54
CA SER A 35 4.98 -1.05 4.75
C SER A 35 4.94 -2.58 4.72
N SER A 36 3.81 -3.16 4.31
CA SER A 36 3.65 -4.61 4.18
C SER A 36 4.62 -5.20 3.16
N ALA A 37 4.87 -4.50 2.04
CA ALA A 37 5.86 -4.94 1.07
C ALA A 37 7.28 -4.97 1.65
N LEU A 38 7.66 -3.96 2.44
CA LEU A 38 8.96 -3.94 3.14
C LEU A 38 9.09 -5.10 4.15
N ILE A 39 8.05 -5.35 4.95
CA ILE A 39 8.03 -6.44 5.93
C ILE A 39 8.19 -7.79 5.23
N LEU A 40 7.44 -8.03 4.16
CA LEU A 40 7.51 -9.29 3.42
C LEU A 40 8.88 -9.48 2.76
N ARG A 41 9.48 -8.42 2.22
CA ARG A 41 10.84 -8.48 1.68
C ARG A 41 11.86 -8.83 2.76
N ALA A 42 11.77 -8.21 3.93
CA ALA A 42 12.64 -8.51 5.05
C ALA A 42 12.45 -9.95 5.54
N ALA A 43 11.21 -10.44 5.62
CA ALA A 43 10.91 -11.81 6.00
C ALA A 43 11.50 -12.84 5.03
N VAL A 44 11.40 -12.59 3.71
CA VAL A 44 12.06 -13.44 2.70
C VAL A 44 13.57 -13.42 2.88
N GLY A 45 14.18 -12.25 3.11
CA GLY A 45 15.61 -12.15 3.37
C GLY A 45 16.07 -12.86 4.64
N ALA A 46 15.24 -12.87 5.69
CA ALA A 46 15.54 -13.54 6.95
C ALA A 46 15.31 -15.07 6.91
N ALA A 47 14.51 -15.55 5.95
CA ALA A 47 14.20 -16.97 5.79
C ALA A 47 15.16 -17.70 4.83
N ALA A 48 16.06 -16.97 4.17
CA ALA A 48 17.13 -17.52 3.34
C ALA A 48 18.35 -17.89 4.18
#